data_AF-A0A534SI55-F1
#
_entry.id   AF-A0A534SI55-F1
#
_cell.length_a   1.000
_cell.length_b   1.000
_cell.length_c   1.000
_cell.angle_alpha   90.00
_cell.angle_beta   90.00
_cell.angle_gamma   90.00
#
_symmetry.space_group_name_H-M   'P 1'
#
loop_
_entity.id
_entity.type
_entity.pdbx_description
1 polymer ?
#
loop_
_entity_poly.entity_id
_entity_poly.type
_entity_poly.pdbx_seq_one_letter_code
_entity_poly.pdbx_strand_id
1 'polypeptide(L)'
;MFAKIKHLAIISDNYALLSRFYQALFGMKASKSPRPESAVAIGDGYIGMNIIPQKLGRQAGLEHFGLEVEDVDKVAARLREKYPSVQLIKRPTNRPFAGISTHDPDGYVFDLSQQQMANRSEVYVEGEWQQERSISHFVLRSLNPAASAKFYREVYELQ
;
A
#
# COMPACT_ATOMS: atom_id res chain seq x y z
N MET A 1 2.36 -6.52 -16.02
CA MET A 1 1.04 -6.35 -15.40
C MET A 1 1.04 -4.94 -14.90
N PHE A 2 0.16 -4.10 -15.45
CA PHE A 2 0.26 -2.65 -15.31
C PHE A 2 0.26 -2.17 -13.85
N ALA A 3 -0.58 -2.76 -12.99
CA ALA A 3 -0.59 -2.50 -11.56
C ALA A 3 -0.47 -3.79 -10.76
N LYS A 4 0.23 -3.72 -9.62
CA LYS A 4 0.39 -4.82 -8.67
C LYS A 4 0.09 -4.30 -7.27
N ILE A 5 -0.67 -5.05 -6.48
CA ILE A 5 -0.80 -4.77 -5.05
C ILE A 5 0.55 -5.14 -4.41
N LYS A 6 1.24 -4.17 -3.83
CA LYS A 6 2.57 -4.37 -3.21
C LYS A 6 2.64 -3.83 -1.79
N HIS A 7 1.57 -3.18 -1.32
CA HIS A 7 1.57 -2.50 -0.04
C HIS A 7 0.27 -2.69 0.75
N LEU A 8 0.42 -2.91 2.05
CA LEU A 8 -0.65 -2.80 3.05
C LEU A 8 -0.18 -2.00 4.25
N ALA A 9 -1.11 -1.40 4.98
CA ALA A 9 -0.82 -0.69 6.21
C ALA A 9 -1.83 -1.02 7.29
N ILE A 10 -1.33 -1.16 8.50
CA ILE A 10 -2.13 -1.39 9.71
C ILE A 10 -1.69 -0.41 10.79
N ILE A 11 -2.65 0.21 11.47
CA ILE A 11 -2.40 1.04 12.66
C ILE A 11 -2.53 0.18 13.92
N SER A 12 -1.59 0.34 14.85
CA SER A 12 -1.69 -0.25 16.19
C SER A 12 -1.03 0.64 17.24
N ASP A 13 -1.63 0.67 18.43
CA ASP A 13 -1.05 1.22 19.67
C ASP A 13 0.19 0.44 20.12
N ASN A 14 0.24 -0.86 19.84
CA ASN A 14 1.36 -1.74 20.14
C ASN A 14 2.09 -2.22 18.87
N TYR A 15 2.36 -1.27 17.96
CA TYR A 15 2.94 -1.51 16.63
C TYR A 15 4.24 -2.35 16.65
N ALA A 16 5.13 -2.12 17.63
CA ALA A 16 6.36 -2.89 17.75
C ALA A 16 6.08 -4.37 18.05
N LEU A 17 5.18 -4.67 19.00
CA LEU A 17 4.80 -6.05 19.31
C LEU A 17 4.04 -6.71 18.16
N LEU A 18 3.12 -5.98 17.52
CA LEU A 18 2.39 -6.47 16.36
C LEU A 18 3.34 -6.85 15.21
N SER A 19 4.43 -6.08 15.03
CA SER A 19 5.46 -6.44 14.05
C SER A 19 6.15 -7.75 14.36
N ARG A 20 6.42 -8.04 15.64
CA ARG A 20 7.02 -9.30 16.07
C ARG A 20 6.05 -10.46 15.95
N PHE A 21 4.77 -10.24 16.21
CA PHE A 21 3.72 -11.22 15.96
C PHE A 21 3.69 -11.68 14.50
N TYR A 22 3.68 -10.74 13.54
CA TYR A 22 3.68 -11.11 12.12
C TYR A 22 4.98 -11.80 11.67
N GLN A 23 6.13 -11.38 12.21
CA GLN A 23 7.40 -12.07 11.96
C GLN A 23 7.38 -13.50 12.51
N ALA A 24 6.93 -13.69 13.75
CA ALA A 24 6.96 -14.99 14.42
C ALA A 24 5.94 -15.98 13.84
N LEU A 25 4.69 -15.54 13.61
CA LEU A 25 3.62 -16.44 13.17
C LEU A 25 3.55 -16.61 11.65
N PHE A 26 3.85 -15.55 10.88
CA PHE A 26 3.71 -15.56 9.42
C PHE A 26 5.05 -15.57 8.69
N GLY A 27 6.17 -15.58 9.42
CA GLY A 27 7.51 -15.62 8.82
C GLY A 27 7.88 -14.34 8.06
N MET A 28 7.09 -13.26 8.21
CA MET A 28 7.39 -11.99 7.56
C MET A 28 8.76 -11.47 8.01
N LYS A 29 9.46 -10.74 7.13
CA LYS A 29 10.79 -10.21 7.41
C LYS A 29 10.74 -8.71 7.56
N ALA A 30 11.35 -8.18 8.61
CA ALA A 30 11.55 -6.74 8.76
C ALA A 30 12.59 -6.23 7.76
N SER A 31 12.49 -4.95 7.40
CA SER A 31 13.52 -4.29 6.61
C SER A 31 14.89 -4.36 7.30
N LYS A 32 15.95 -4.49 6.50
CA LYS A 32 17.35 -4.46 6.97
C LYS A 32 17.76 -3.10 7.56
N SER A 33 17.03 -2.03 7.25
CA SER A 33 17.29 -0.68 7.71
C SER A 33 16.07 -0.09 8.43
N PRO A 34 15.71 -0.60 9.61
CA PRO A 34 14.54 -0.14 10.33
C PRO A 34 14.73 1.30 10.83
N ARG A 35 13.65 2.07 10.82
CA ARG A 35 13.59 3.44 11.37
C ARG A 35 12.89 3.40 12.75
N PRO A 36 13.62 3.48 13.87
CA PRO A 36 13.09 3.19 15.21
C PRO A 36 11.88 4.04 15.64
N GLU A 37 11.78 5.27 15.14
CA GLU A 37 10.73 6.24 15.50
C GLU A 37 9.56 6.30 14.50
N SER A 38 9.48 5.34 13.57
CA SER A 38 8.47 5.35 12.51
C SER A 38 7.75 4.01 12.36
N ALA A 39 6.92 3.90 11.32
CA ALA A 39 6.26 2.64 11.01
C ALA A 39 7.29 1.52 10.81
N VAL A 40 6.98 0.33 11.33
CA VAL A 40 7.81 -0.86 11.10
C VAL A 40 7.38 -1.48 9.78
N ALA A 41 8.26 -1.46 8.78
CA ALA A 41 8.03 -2.19 7.54
C ALA A 41 8.48 -3.64 7.67
N ILE A 42 7.54 -4.54 7.41
CA ILE A 42 7.78 -5.98 7.26
C ILE A 42 7.28 -6.43 5.90
N GLY A 43 7.75 -7.54 5.36
CA GLY A 43 7.25 -8.08 4.09
C GLY A 43 7.08 -9.59 4.14
N ASP A 44 6.28 -10.12 3.23
CA ASP A 44 6.11 -11.56 3.01
C ASP A 44 6.85 -12.09 1.77
N GLY A 45 7.69 -11.25 1.17
CA GLY A 45 8.41 -11.56 -0.06
C GLY A 45 7.73 -11.08 -1.33
N TYR A 46 6.47 -10.66 -1.24
CA TYR A 46 5.76 -9.98 -2.31
C TYR A 46 5.11 -8.68 -1.86
N ILE A 47 4.30 -8.72 -0.79
CA ILE A 47 3.67 -7.57 -0.13
C ILE A 47 4.58 -7.03 0.97
N GLY A 48 4.80 -5.71 0.96
CA GLY A 48 5.30 -4.98 2.11
C GLY A 48 4.13 -4.44 2.95
N MET A 49 4.19 -4.67 4.26
CA MET A 49 3.22 -4.16 5.23
C MET A 49 3.87 -3.17 6.19
N ASN A 50 3.31 -1.96 6.27
CA ASN A 50 3.69 -0.98 7.28
C ASN A 50 2.83 -1.11 8.53
N ILE A 51 3.49 -1.29 9.67
CA ILE A 51 2.83 -1.29 10.98
C ILE A 51 3.06 0.07 11.61
N ILE A 52 2.01 0.89 11.59
CA ILE A 52 2.04 2.31 11.88
C ILE A 52 1.68 2.53 13.37
N PRO A 53 2.47 3.31 14.13
CA PRO A 53 2.10 3.69 15.49
C PRO A 53 0.79 4.49 15.48
N GLN A 54 -0.14 4.11 16.36
CA GLN A 54 -1.39 4.85 16.55
C GLN A 54 -1.10 6.25 17.09
N LYS A 55 -1.68 7.25 16.42
CA LYS A 55 -1.68 8.65 16.88
C LYS A 55 -3.07 9.00 17.39
N LEU A 56 -3.15 9.99 18.29
CA LEU A 56 -4.41 10.52 18.79
C LEU A 56 -5.38 10.84 17.64
N GLY A 57 -6.63 10.40 17.77
CA GLY A 57 -7.68 10.60 16.76
C GLY A 57 -7.62 9.65 15.55
N ARG A 58 -6.67 8.71 15.48
CA ARG A 58 -6.66 7.66 14.45
C ARG A 58 -7.08 6.32 15.04
N GLN A 59 -7.98 5.63 14.37
CA GLN A 59 -8.43 4.30 14.77
C GLN A 59 -7.36 3.24 14.45
N ALA A 60 -7.22 2.24 15.31
CA ALA A 60 -6.40 1.05 15.03
C ALA A 60 -7.10 0.11 14.03
N GLY A 61 -6.31 -0.68 13.28
CA GLY A 61 -6.79 -1.61 12.27
C GLY A 61 -6.18 -1.39 10.89
N LEU A 62 -6.62 -2.18 9.91
CA LEU A 62 -6.22 -2.01 8.50
C LEU A 62 -6.60 -0.60 8.05
N GLU A 63 -5.65 0.09 7.43
CA GLU A 63 -5.76 1.53 7.14
C GLU A 63 -5.86 1.78 5.64
N HIS A 64 -4.82 1.39 4.90
CA HIS A 64 -4.76 1.53 3.45
C HIS A 64 -4.01 0.37 2.82
N PHE A 65 -4.13 0.29 1.50
CA PHE A 65 -3.29 -0.51 0.64
C PHE A 65 -2.51 0.40 -0.31
N GLY A 66 -1.63 -0.20 -1.11
CA GLY A 66 -1.00 0.52 -2.18
C GLY A 66 -0.62 -0.33 -3.38
N LEU A 67 -0.64 0.33 -4.53
CA LEU A 67 -0.33 -0.26 -5.83
C LEU A 67 1.04 0.21 -6.31
N GLU A 68 1.84 -0.73 -6.79
CA GLU A 68 2.93 -0.43 -7.71
C GLU A 68 2.36 -0.38 -9.12
N VAL A 69 2.55 0.74 -9.82
CA VAL A 69 2.15 0.92 -11.22
C VAL A 69 3.38 1.08 -12.11
N GLU A 70 3.27 0.62 -13.35
CA GLU A 70 4.31 0.78 -14.36
C GLU A 70 4.49 2.26 -14.77
N ASP A 71 3.39 3.03 -14.83
CA ASP A 71 3.38 4.44 -15.27
C ASP A 71 2.26 5.24 -14.58
N VAL A 72 2.64 6.20 -13.73
CA VAL A 72 1.72 7.11 -13.02
C VAL A 72 1.06 8.12 -13.95
N ASP A 73 1.74 8.59 -15.00
CA ASP A 73 1.17 9.56 -15.94
C ASP A 73 0.04 8.93 -16.75
N LYS A 74 0.17 7.64 -17.07
CA LYS A 74 -0.91 6.83 -17.65
C LYS A 74 -2.10 6.69 -16.70
N VAL A 75 -1.86 6.49 -15.40
CA VAL A 75 -2.94 6.53 -14.38
C VAL A 75 -3.62 7.90 -14.40
N ALA A 76 -2.85 8.99 -14.36
CA ALA A 76 -3.39 10.35 -14.35
C ALA A 76 -4.23 10.66 -15.59
N ALA A 77 -3.81 10.18 -16.78
CA ALA A 77 -4.58 10.34 -18.01
C ALA A 77 -5.93 9.60 -17.95
N ARG A 78 -5.93 8.34 -17.50
CA ARG A 78 -7.16 7.54 -17.33
C ARG A 78 -8.13 8.17 -16.33
N LEU A 79 -7.61 8.69 -15.23
CA LEU A 79 -8.42 9.39 -14.23
C LEU A 79 -9.04 10.66 -14.83
N ARG A 80 -8.25 11.50 -15.52
CA ARG A 80 -8.77 12.71 -16.18
C ARG A 80 -9.87 12.42 -17.20
N GLU A 81 -9.74 11.33 -17.94
CA GLU A 81 -10.71 10.93 -18.97
C GLU A 81 -12.00 10.35 -18.38
N LYS A 82 -11.89 9.43 -17.42
CA LYS A 82 -13.02 8.59 -16.98
C LYS A 82 -13.54 8.90 -15.58
N TYR A 83 -12.70 9.46 -14.71
CA TYR A 83 -12.97 9.69 -13.30
C TYR A 83 -12.47 11.08 -12.86
N PRO A 84 -12.96 12.19 -13.45
CA PRO A 84 -12.41 13.53 -13.24
C PRO A 84 -12.54 14.04 -11.80
N SER A 85 -13.40 13.43 -10.98
CA SER A 85 -13.52 13.71 -9.54
C SER A 85 -12.41 13.08 -8.69
N VAL A 86 -11.66 12.11 -9.22
CA VAL A 86 -10.59 11.42 -8.52
C VAL A 86 -9.28 12.19 -8.66
N GLN A 87 -8.64 12.46 -7.53
CA GLN A 87 -7.43 13.28 -7.47
C GLN A 87 -6.18 12.46 -7.17
N LEU A 88 -5.04 12.89 -7.73
CA LEU A 88 -3.71 12.40 -7.41
C LEU A 88 -2.95 13.47 -6.64
N ILE A 89 -2.41 13.11 -5.48
CA ILE A 89 -1.68 14.02 -4.60
C ILE A 89 -0.27 13.48 -4.38
N LYS A 90 0.74 14.27 -4.76
CA LYS A 90 2.13 13.95 -4.46
C LYS A 90 2.38 14.07 -2.96
N ARG A 91 3.00 13.05 -2.36
CA ARG A 91 3.30 13.00 -0.93
C ARG A 91 4.72 13.52 -0.64
N PRO A 92 4.99 13.98 0.60
CA PRO A 92 6.35 14.21 1.06
C PRO A 92 7.20 12.95 0.94
N THR A 93 8.49 13.10 0.61
CA THR A 93 9.41 12.00 0.25
C THR A 93 9.86 11.11 1.42
N ASN A 94 9.34 11.33 2.63
CA ASN A 94 9.76 10.59 3.82
C ASN A 94 9.13 9.20 3.96
N ARG A 95 8.18 8.82 3.09
CA ARG A 95 7.48 7.53 3.12
C ARG A 95 8.14 6.49 2.20
N PRO A 96 8.49 5.28 2.71
CA PRO A 96 9.20 4.24 1.96
C PRO A 96 8.50 3.67 0.71
N PHE A 97 7.16 3.71 0.67
CA PHE A 97 6.37 3.20 -0.46
C PHE A 97 5.64 4.33 -1.19
N ALA A 98 4.86 5.11 -0.43
CA ALA A 98 3.92 6.09 -0.95
C ALA A 98 4.60 7.37 -1.43
N GLY A 99 4.87 7.45 -2.74
CA GLY A 99 5.25 8.72 -3.36
C GLY A 99 4.04 9.57 -3.78
N ILE A 100 2.89 8.93 -4.00
CA ILE A 100 1.62 9.55 -4.39
C ILE A 100 0.48 8.88 -3.62
N SER A 101 -0.56 9.63 -3.28
CA SER A 101 -1.82 9.09 -2.76
C SER A 101 -2.96 9.48 -3.69
N THR A 102 -3.98 8.63 -3.76
CA THR A 102 -5.21 8.87 -4.52
C THR A 102 -6.39 8.21 -3.79
N HIS A 103 -7.56 8.19 -4.41
CA HIS A 103 -8.73 7.51 -3.88
C HIS A 103 -9.54 6.83 -4.98
N ASP A 104 -10.39 5.89 -4.61
CA ASP A 104 -11.42 5.37 -5.51
C ASP A 104 -12.67 6.27 -5.51
N PRO A 105 -13.66 6.01 -6.39
CA PRO A 105 -14.90 6.78 -6.44
C PRO A 105 -15.74 6.73 -5.15
N ASP A 106 -15.57 5.68 -4.33
CA ASP A 106 -16.23 5.53 -3.03
C ASP A 106 -15.48 6.25 -1.90
N GLY A 107 -14.32 6.84 -2.19
CA GLY A 107 -13.53 7.63 -1.25
C GLY A 107 -12.47 6.82 -0.49
N TYR A 108 -12.22 5.56 -0.86
CA TYR A 108 -11.13 4.78 -0.26
C TYR A 108 -9.79 5.33 -0.72
N VAL A 109 -9.04 5.91 0.22
CA VAL A 109 -7.70 6.45 -0.03
C VAL A 109 -6.68 5.31 -0.07
N PHE A 110 -5.82 5.31 -1.09
CA PHE A 110 -4.73 4.35 -1.23
C PHE A 110 -3.50 4.99 -1.86
N ASP A 111 -2.37 4.32 -1.69
CA ASP A 111 -1.07 4.82 -2.12
C ASP A 111 -0.64 4.25 -3.48
N LEU A 112 0.05 5.06 -4.26
CA LEU A 112 0.70 4.67 -5.50
C LEU A 112 2.22 4.77 -5.36
N SER A 113 2.89 3.79 -5.94
CA SER A 113 4.32 3.79 -6.18
C SER A 113 4.64 3.40 -7.62
N GLN A 114 5.80 3.82 -8.12
CA GLN A 114 6.42 3.26 -9.33
C GLN A 114 7.86 2.88 -8.99
N GLN A 115 8.46 1.95 -9.74
CA GLN A 115 9.79 1.41 -9.40
C GLN A 115 10.89 2.48 -9.32
N GLN A 116 10.81 3.49 -10.19
CA GLN A 116 11.81 4.56 -10.30
C GLN A 116 11.56 5.74 -9.34
N MET A 117 10.63 5.63 -8.38
CA MET A 117 10.41 6.73 -7.42
C MET A 117 11.58 6.86 -6.44
N ALA A 118 12.09 8.09 -6.29
CA ALA A 118 13.23 8.38 -5.44
C ALA A 118 13.00 8.09 -3.94
N ASN A 119 11.75 8.11 -3.46
CA ASN A 119 11.43 7.85 -2.05
C ASN A 119 11.33 6.35 -1.71
N ARG A 120 11.46 5.47 -2.70
CA ARG A 120 11.23 4.04 -2.53
C ARG A 120 12.38 3.39 -1.74
N SER A 121 12.07 2.75 -0.62
CA SER A 121 13.10 2.18 0.29
C SER A 121 12.59 0.95 1.06
N GLU A 122 13.37 0.44 2.01
CA GLU A 122 13.00 -0.67 2.91
C GLU A 122 12.59 -1.95 2.16
N VAL A 123 11.63 -2.71 2.68
CA VAL A 123 11.18 -3.99 2.08
C VAL A 123 10.75 -3.87 0.61
N TYR A 124 10.42 -2.67 0.14
CA TYR A 124 9.97 -2.40 -1.24
C TYR A 124 11.11 -2.36 -2.27
N VAL A 125 12.38 -2.40 -1.84
CA VAL A 125 13.58 -2.45 -2.70
C VAL A 125 14.52 -3.62 -2.36
N GLU A 126 14.16 -4.45 -1.38
CA GLU A 126 15.00 -5.58 -0.92
C GLU A 126 14.87 -6.85 -1.78
N GLY A 127 14.10 -6.79 -2.86
CA GLY A 127 13.83 -7.91 -3.76
C GLY A 127 12.69 -8.81 -3.29
N GLU A 128 12.26 -9.71 -4.16
CA GLU A 128 11.22 -10.71 -3.84
C GLU A 128 11.86 -11.99 -3.26
N TRP A 129 11.18 -12.63 -2.32
CA TRP A 129 11.56 -13.96 -1.80
C TRP A 129 10.34 -14.85 -1.64
N GLN A 130 10.58 -16.16 -1.54
CA GLN A 130 9.52 -17.12 -1.29
C GLN A 130 9.45 -17.45 0.20
N GLN A 131 8.24 -17.58 0.72
CA GLN A 131 7.97 -18.10 2.05
C GLN A 131 6.62 -18.82 2.08
N GLU A 132 6.43 -19.68 3.08
CA GLU A 132 5.25 -20.55 3.19
C GLU A 132 3.94 -19.77 3.37
N ARG A 133 3.97 -18.69 4.15
CA ARG A 133 2.78 -17.91 4.52
C ARG A 133 2.85 -16.54 3.89
N SER A 134 1.88 -16.21 3.04
CA SER A 134 1.80 -14.92 2.37
C SER A 134 0.38 -14.36 2.40
N ILE A 135 0.27 -13.05 2.19
CA ILE A 135 -1.01 -12.39 2.05
C ILE A 135 -1.53 -12.65 0.64
N SER A 136 -2.60 -13.44 0.53
CA SER A 136 -3.20 -13.78 -0.76
C SER A 136 -4.18 -12.72 -1.27
N HIS A 137 -4.93 -12.11 -0.37
CA HIS A 137 -5.93 -11.09 -0.69
C HIS A 137 -6.22 -10.19 0.51
N PHE A 138 -6.82 -9.03 0.24
CA PHE A 138 -7.51 -8.20 1.22
C PHE A 138 -8.89 -7.84 0.66
N VAL A 139 -9.79 -7.41 1.54
CA VAL A 139 -11.18 -7.14 1.15
C VAL A 139 -11.51 -5.69 1.48
N LEU A 140 -12.01 -4.98 0.47
CA LEU A 140 -12.64 -3.68 0.65
C LEU A 140 -14.15 -3.89 0.78
N ARG A 141 -14.74 -3.21 1.76
CA ARG A 141 -16.20 -3.01 1.79
C ARG A 141 -16.48 -1.77 0.94
N SER A 142 -17.55 -1.76 0.18
CA SER A 142 -17.90 -0.65 -0.70
C SER A 142 -19.40 -0.52 -0.74
N LEU A 143 -19.89 0.72 -0.79
CA LEU A 143 -21.31 1.00 -0.97
C LEU A 143 -21.71 0.77 -2.43
N ASN A 144 -20.77 0.93 -3.37
CA ASN A 144 -20.97 0.75 -4.81
C ASN A 144 -19.97 -0.27 -5.40
N PRO A 145 -20.01 -1.56 -5.03
CA PRO A 145 -18.96 -2.53 -5.38
C PRO A 145 -18.73 -2.70 -6.88
N ALA A 146 -19.78 -2.60 -7.70
CA ALA A 146 -19.66 -2.65 -9.16
C ALA A 146 -18.91 -1.44 -9.73
N ALA A 147 -19.11 -0.25 -9.15
CA ALA A 147 -18.42 0.96 -9.56
C ALA A 147 -16.94 0.92 -9.16
N SER A 148 -16.63 0.50 -7.92
CA SER A 148 -15.24 0.30 -7.48
C SER A 148 -14.53 -0.76 -8.32
N ALA A 149 -15.16 -1.91 -8.60
CA ALA A 149 -14.57 -2.94 -9.45
C ALA A 149 -14.28 -2.43 -10.87
N LYS A 150 -15.23 -1.68 -11.46
CA LYS A 150 -15.05 -1.06 -12.77
C LYS A 150 -13.87 -0.07 -12.76
N PHE A 151 -13.78 0.77 -11.73
CA PHE A 151 -12.69 1.72 -11.55
C PHE A 151 -11.33 1.02 -11.50
N TYR A 152 -11.17 0.01 -10.63
CA TYR A 152 -9.91 -0.72 -10.50
C TYR A 152 -9.51 -1.43 -11.80
N ARG A 153 -10.47 -1.99 -12.54
CA ARG A 153 -10.22 -2.61 -13.84
C ARG A 153 -9.83 -1.58 -14.91
N GLU A 154 -10.54 -0.47 -15.02
CA GLU A 154 -10.31 0.52 -16.08
C GLU A 154 -9.07 1.38 -15.88
N VAL A 155 -8.74 1.70 -14.63
CA VAL A 155 -7.61 2.58 -14.30
C VAL A 155 -6.33 1.75 -14.11
N TYR A 156 -6.42 0.60 -13.44
CA TYR A 156 -5.27 -0.19 -12.98
C TYR A 156 -5.15 -1.57 -13.64
N GLU A 157 -6.06 -1.94 -14.54
CA GLU A 157 -6.02 -3.24 -15.26
C GLU A 157 -6.03 -4.46 -14.31
N LEU A 158 -6.62 -4.32 -13.12
CA LEU A 158 -6.86 -5.43 -12.21
C LEU A 158 -7.96 -6.35 -12.80
N GLN A 159 -7.78 -7.67 -12.63
CA GLN A 159 -8.67 -8.71 -13.16
C GLN A 159 -9.62 -9.24 -12.10
#